data_AF-A0A7V7JJ76-F1
#
_entry.id   AF-A0A7V7JJ76-F1
#
_cell.length_a   1.000
_cell.length_b   1.000
_cell.length_c   1.000
_cell.angle_alpha   90.00
_cell.angle_beta   90.00
_cell.angle_gamma   90.00
#
_symmetry.space_group_name_H-M   'P 1'
#
loop_
_entity.id
_entity.type
_entity.pdbx_description
1 polymer ?
#
loop_
_entity_poly.entity_id
_entity_poly.type
_entity_poly.pdbx_seq_one_letter_code
_entity_poly.pdbx_strand_id
1 'polypeptide(L)' 'MSFRKASDPQKTWVVVDVATTVDGIPHARLSSHGGGQITISTYVLTDAEYWVPVR' A
#
# COMPACT_ATOMS: atom_id res chain seq x y z
N MET A 1 7.78 1.13 5.50
CA MET A 1 7.86 1.86 4.22
C MET A 1 6.55 2.58 3.99
N SER A 2 6.59 3.82 3.49
CA SER A 2 5.40 4.69 3.38
C SER A 2 5.07 4.99 1.92
N PHE A 3 3.78 5.13 1.61
CA PHE A 3 3.25 5.34 0.27
C PHE A 3 2.06 6.30 0.27
N ARG A 4 1.77 6.89 -0.88
CA ARG A 4 0.54 7.66 -1.15
C ARG A 4 -0.15 7.10 -2.37
N LYS A 5 -1.47 7.17 -2.41
CA LYS A 5 -2.21 6.90 -3.65
C LYS A 5 -1.93 8.03 -4.62
N ALA A 6 -1.75 7.72 -5.90
CA ALA A 6 -1.60 8.74 -6.94
C ALA A 6 -2.85 9.65 -7.02
N SER A 7 -4.04 9.08 -6.78
CA SER A 7 -5.32 9.82 -6.76
C SER A 7 -5.61 10.57 -5.45
N ASP A 8 -4.88 10.28 -4.36
CA ASP A 8 -5.02 10.95 -3.07
C ASP A 8 -3.63 11.16 -2.45
N PRO A 9 -2.92 12.21 -2.88
CA PRO A 9 -1.57 12.50 -2.43
C PRO A 9 -1.52 13.11 -1.01
N GLN A 10 -2.66 13.45 -0.40
CA GLN A 10 -2.71 14.00 0.95
C GLN A 10 -2.66 12.90 2.01
N LYS A 11 -3.13 11.70 1.68
CA LYS A 11 -3.17 10.56 2.61
C LYS A 11 -1.94 9.67 2.47
N THR A 12 -1.16 9.58 3.54
CA THR A 12 -0.01 8.67 3.62
C THR A 12 -0.40 7.35 4.29
N TRP A 13 0.08 6.26 3.70
CA TRP A 13 -0.13 4.89 4.10
C TRP A 13 1.20 4.23 4.44
N VAL A 14 1.23 3.41 5.47
CA VAL A 14 2.42 2.71 5.94
C VAL A 14 2.20 1.22 5.78
N VAL A 15 3.15 0.51 5.18
CA VAL A 15 3.17 -0.96 5.17
C VAL A 15 3.40 -1.45 6.59
N VAL A 16 2.44 -2.20 7.11
CA VAL A 16 2.48 -2.79 8.46
C VAL A 16 2.69 -4.30 8.43
N ASP A 17 2.37 -4.96 7.32
CA ASP A 17 2.55 -6.40 7.13
C ASP A 17 2.63 -6.73 5.64
N VAL A 18 3.33 -7.82 5.29
CA VAL A 18 3.38 -8.38 3.94
C VAL A 18 3.24 -9.89 4.04
N ALA A 19 2.21 -10.44 3.38
CA ALA A 19 1.93 -11.87 3.39
C ALA A 19 1.57 -12.36 1.99
N THR A 20 1.93 -13.60 1.70
CA THR A 20 1.47 -14.29 0.48
C THR A 20 0.07 -14.83 0.72
N THR A 21 -0.87 -14.47 -0.15
CA THR A 21 -2.26 -14.94 -0.09
C THR A 21 -2.42 -16.32 -0.74
N VAL A 22 -3.61 -16.91 -0.64
CA VAL A 22 -3.91 -18.26 -1.15
C VAL A 22 -3.73 -18.41 -2.66
N ASP A 23 -3.75 -17.30 -3.40
CA ASP A 23 -3.46 -17.20 -4.83
C ASP A 23 -1.95 -17.20 -5.15
N GLY A 24 -1.08 -17.27 -4.14
CA GLY A 24 0.37 -17.24 -4.30
C GLY A 24 0.94 -15.84 -4.54
N ILE A 25 0.11 -14.78 -4.48
CA ILE A 25 0.53 -13.41 -4.76
C ILE A 25 0.87 -12.68 -3.45
N PRO A 26 2.04 -12.02 -3.35
CA PRO A 26 2.36 -11.18 -2.21
C PRO A 26 1.43 -9.96 -2.13
N HIS A 27 0.88 -9.74 -0.94
CA HIS A 27 0.04 -8.59 -0.62
C HIS A 27 0.61 -7.81 0.57
N ALA A 28 0.57 -6.49 0.48
CA ALA A 28 0.90 -5.59 1.58
C ALA A 28 -0.37 -5.14 2.29
N ARG A 29 -0.36 -5.22 3.62
CA ARG A 29 -1.34 -4.52 4.47
C ARG A 29 -0.82 -3.13 4.76
N LEU A 30 -1.63 -2.14 4.43
CA LEU A 30 -1.36 -0.72 4.62
C LEU A 30 -2.26 -0.14 5.71
N SER A 31 -1.71 0.72 6.55
CA SER A 31 -2.45 1.51 7.53
C SER A 31 -2.21 3.00 7.33
N SER A 32 -3.20 3.84 7.60
CA SER A 32 -3.07 5.30 7.50
C SER A 32 -3.32 5.99 8.83
N HIS A 33 -2.59 7.07 9.07
CA HIS A 33 -2.86 7.96 10.19
C HIS A 33 -4.23 8.63 9.99
N GLY A 34 -5.13 8.49 10.97
CA GLY A 34 -6.52 8.94 10.87
C GLY A 34 -7.54 7.83 10.60
N GLY A 35 -7.09 6.57 10.51
CA GLY A 35 -7.97 5.42 10.36
C GLY A 35 -8.11 4.95 8.91
N GLY A 36 -8.11 3.63 8.75
CA GLY A 36 -8.16 2.94 7.47
C GLY A 36 -7.06 1.90 7.35
N GLN A 37 -7.48 0.67 7.05
CA GLN A 37 -6.61 -0.41 6.63
C GLN A 37 -7.03 -0.89 5.25
N ILE A 38 -6.06 -1.16 4.41
CA ILE A 38 -6.29 -1.79 3.10
C ILE A 38 -5.25 -2.88 2.87
N THR A 39 -5.63 -3.88 2.10
CA THR A 39 -4.72 -4.90 1.59
C THR A 39 -4.63 -4.74 0.09
N ILE A 40 -3.43 -4.73 -0.46
CA ILE A 40 -3.20 -4.56 -1.89
C ILE A 40 -2.04 -5.44 -2.35
N SER A 41 -2.12 -5.97 -3.57
CA SER A 41 -1.00 -6.70 -4.17
C SER A 41 0.25 -5.83 -4.21
N THR A 42 1.41 -6.40 -3.90
CA THR A 42 2.67 -5.66 -3.95
C THR A 42 3.01 -5.21 -5.38
N TYR A 43 2.51 -5.91 -6.41
CA TYR A 43 2.68 -5.48 -7.80
C TYR A 43 2.05 -4.11 -8.06
N VAL A 44 0.83 -3.90 -7.56
CA VAL A 44 0.14 -2.60 -7.66
C VAL A 44 0.78 -1.56 -6.75
N LEU A 45 1.27 -1.96 -5.57
CA LEU A 45 1.95 -1.04 -4.65
C LEU A 45 3.26 -0.46 -5.24
N THR A 46 3.92 -1.20 -6.13
CA THR A 46 5.13 -0.75 -6.83
C THR A 46 4.85 -0.02 -8.14
N ASP A 47 3.59 0.05 -8.56
CA ASP A 47 3.20 0.75 -9.78
C ASP A 47 2.95 2.24 -9.48
N ALA A 48 3.77 3.09 -10.09
CA ALA A 48 3.73 4.54 -9.89
C ALA A 48 2.44 5.21 -10.41
N GLU A 49 1.69 4.55 -11.29
CA GLU A 49 0.37 5.03 -11.73
C GLU A 49 -0.63 5.02 -10.56
N TYR A 50 -0.47 4.08 -9.61
CA TYR A 50 -1.39 3.91 -8.49
C TYR A 50 -0.82 4.36 -7.15
N TRP A 51 0.47 4.13 -6.92
CA TRP A 51 1.13 4.33 -5.63
C TRP A 51 2.52 4.94 -5.77
N VAL A 52 2.76 5.98 -4.99
CA VAL A 52 4.04 6.69 -4.97
C VAL A 52 4.72 6.48 -3.62
N PRO A 53 5.97 6.00 -3.57
CA PRO A 53 6.71 5.88 -2.32
C PRO A 53 7.02 7.26 -1.72
N VAL A 54 6.89 7.35 -0.40
CA VAL A 54 7.20 8.55 0.38
C VAL A 54 8.49 8.31 1.15
N ARG A 55 9.46 9.22 1.00
CA ARG A 55 10.72 9.19 1.76
C ARG A 55 10.51 9.53 3.22
#